data_AF-A0A4Q5SL35-F1
#
_entry.id   AF-A0A4Q5SL35-F1
#
_cell.length_a   1.000
_cell.length_b   1.000
_cell.length_c   1.000
_cell.angle_alpha   90.00
_cell.angle_beta   90.00
_cell.angle_gamma   90.00
#
_symmetry.space_group_name_H-M   'P 1'
#
loop_
_entity.id
_entity.type
_entity.pdbx_description
1 polymer ?
#
loop_
_entity_poly.entity_id
_entity_poly.type
_entity_poly.pdbx_seq_one_letter_code
_entity_poly.pdbx_strand_id
1 'polypeptide(L)'
;MSVPELIIKISFNFSVWLIRNLFSTKVTDTQLEALRQMEAGTLGKDIADCLDKHGIKMVPGFESHDLKHVLLDFKMTPLDEIRMQAFMLGNGNYSFACFAILLFGAILLPGKWRMFYNDFLAGRRTQAISGFTIEDYGSENTFLLRRQIRAKQVQNNFNMRYFVKAAAFTMIITGIFGMCFCLPFLFSSNLADLLGAGFPFVGGAILTVGGVLTLSQQLNYQKQGLMTKQPVNC
;
A
#
# COMPACT_ATOMS: atom_id res chain seq x y z
N MET A 1 11.25 15.72 19.20
CA MET A 1 10.11 15.57 18.29
C MET A 1 10.25 16.64 17.23
N SER A 2 10.32 16.24 15.96
CA SER A 2 10.45 17.17 14.83
C SER A 2 9.14 17.89 14.51
N VAL A 3 9.20 19.01 13.78
CA VAL A 3 7.99 19.76 13.37
C VAL A 3 6.99 18.86 12.59
N PRO A 4 7.41 18.02 11.62
CA PRO A 4 6.48 17.12 10.94
C PRO A 4 5.83 16.08 11.87
N GLU A 5 6.57 15.54 12.84
CA GLU A 5 6.02 14.61 13.85
C GLU A 5 4.97 15.28 14.74
N LEU A 6 5.18 16.57 15.08
CA LEU A 6 4.20 17.34 15.83
C LEU A 6 2.91 17.57 15.02
N ILE A 7 3.04 17.95 13.74
CA ILE A 7 1.90 18.13 12.83
C ILE A 7 1.09 16.84 12.75
N ILE A 8 1.76 15.71 12.48
CA ILE A 8 1.11 14.40 12.40
C ILE A 8 0.38 14.05 13.71
N LYS A 9 1.00 14.30 14.86
CA LYS A 9 0.39 14.04 16.17
C LYS A 9 -0.87 14.89 16.40
N ILE A 10 -0.81 16.18 16.07
CA ILE A 10 -1.96 17.08 16.21
C ILE A 10 -3.08 16.64 15.25
N SER A 11 -2.76 16.41 13.97
CA SER A 11 -3.73 15.97 12.98
C SER A 11 -4.41 14.65 13.39
N PHE A 12 -3.63 13.67 13.84
CA PHE A 12 -4.17 12.39 14.31
C PHE A 12 -5.13 12.56 15.50
N ASN A 13 -4.70 13.29 16.53
CA ASN A 13 -5.53 13.54 17.71
C ASN A 13 -6.83 14.28 17.35
N PHE A 14 -6.74 15.26 16.44
CA PHE A 14 -7.90 15.98 15.94
C PHE A 14 -8.85 15.05 15.17
N SER A 15 -8.34 14.18 14.30
CA SER A 15 -9.16 13.19 13.58
C SER A 15 -9.88 12.23 14.52
N VAL A 16 -9.17 11.69 15.52
CA VAL A 16 -9.77 10.78 16.52
C VAL A 16 -10.85 11.52 17.32
N TRP A 17 -10.57 12.74 17.77
CA TRP A 17 -11.55 13.57 18.47
C TRP A 17 -12.80 13.83 17.61
N LEU A 18 -12.61 14.19 16.35
CA LEU A 18 -13.69 14.46 15.40
C LEU A 18 -14.59 13.23 15.22
N ILE A 19 -13.98 12.08 14.93
CA ILE A 19 -14.71 10.81 14.73
C ILE A 19 -15.51 10.47 15.99
N ARG A 20 -14.91 10.55 17.17
CA ARG A 20 -15.60 10.27 18.44
C ARG A 20 -16.79 11.20 18.69
N ASN A 21 -16.68 12.46 18.29
CA ASN A 21 -17.78 13.42 18.47
C ASN A 21 -18.91 13.23 17.44
N LEU A 22 -18.61 12.64 16.28
CA LEU A 22 -19.60 12.38 15.23
C LEU A 22 -20.34 11.04 15.40
N PHE A 23 -19.70 10.02 15.97
CA PHE A 23 -20.29 8.68 16.11
C PHE A 23 -20.71 8.39 17.56
N SER A 24 -21.94 7.90 17.75
CA SER A 24 -22.52 7.59 19.08
C SER A 24 -22.04 6.23 19.61
N THR A 25 -21.55 6.18 20.85
CA THR A 25 -20.74 5.08 21.41
C THR A 25 -21.53 3.99 22.16
N LYS A 26 -22.85 4.13 22.33
CA LYS A 26 -23.63 3.27 23.24
C LYS A 26 -23.65 1.79 22.86
N VAL A 27 -23.71 1.46 21.57
CA VAL A 27 -23.74 0.06 21.09
C VAL A 27 -22.37 -0.61 21.25
N THR A 28 -21.30 0.19 21.17
CA THR A 28 -19.93 -0.31 21.20
C THR A 28 -19.40 -0.52 22.62
N ASP A 29 -19.98 0.17 23.60
CA ASP A 29 -19.70 -0.06 25.03
C ASP A 29 -20.13 -1.50 25.42
N THR A 30 -21.30 -1.99 24.97
CA THR A 30 -21.74 -3.38 25.28
C THR A 30 -20.89 -4.44 24.57
N GLN A 31 -20.43 -4.17 23.35
CA GLN A 31 -19.50 -5.06 22.64
C GLN A 31 -18.14 -5.12 23.35
N LEU A 32 -17.61 -3.98 23.83
CA LEU A 32 -16.36 -3.95 24.58
C LEU A 32 -16.47 -4.76 25.88
N GLU A 33 -17.59 -4.64 26.61
CA GLU A 33 -17.82 -5.48 27.80
C GLU A 33 -17.82 -6.97 27.44
N ALA A 34 -18.44 -7.36 26.32
CA ALA A 34 -18.43 -8.74 25.86
C ALA A 34 -17.00 -9.25 25.58
N LEU A 35 -16.15 -8.42 24.95
CA LEU A 35 -14.75 -8.77 24.71
C LEU A 35 -13.94 -8.92 26.01
N ARG A 36 -14.23 -8.11 27.04
CA ARG A 36 -13.56 -8.21 28.34
C ARG A 36 -13.81 -9.54 29.05
N GLN A 37 -14.97 -10.16 28.81
CA GLN A 37 -15.35 -11.46 29.38
C GLN A 37 -14.77 -12.66 28.63
N MET A 38 -14.07 -12.44 27.51
CA MET A 38 -13.45 -13.52 26.75
C MET A 38 -12.23 -14.09 27.49
N GLU A 39 -11.87 -15.33 27.15
CA GLU A 39 -10.76 -16.04 27.78
C GLU A 39 -9.42 -15.34 27.50
N ALA A 40 -8.52 -15.34 28.48
CA ALA A 40 -7.19 -14.76 28.35
C ALA A 40 -6.40 -15.38 27.19
N GLY A 41 -5.75 -14.54 26.38
CA GLY A 41 -4.99 -14.97 25.21
C GLY A 41 -5.82 -15.19 23.95
N THR A 42 -7.13 -14.92 24.00
CA THR A 42 -7.98 -14.76 22.80
C THR A 42 -7.84 -13.36 22.20
N LEU A 43 -8.07 -13.23 20.90
CA LEU A 43 -7.94 -11.95 20.18
C LEU A 43 -8.88 -10.88 20.73
N GLY A 44 -10.12 -11.25 21.03
CA GLY A 44 -11.12 -10.34 21.59
C GLY A 44 -10.69 -9.82 22.96
N LYS A 45 -10.18 -10.70 23.84
CA LYS A 45 -9.66 -10.28 25.14
C LYS A 45 -8.46 -9.34 25.00
N ASP A 46 -7.54 -9.64 24.08
CA ASP A 46 -6.38 -8.79 23.80
C ASP A 46 -6.78 -7.43 23.20
N ILE A 47 -7.85 -7.37 22.40
CA ILE A 47 -8.44 -6.11 21.91
C ILE A 47 -8.97 -5.27 23.06
N ALA A 48 -9.77 -5.86 23.95
CA ALA A 48 -10.31 -5.16 25.11
C ALA A 48 -9.19 -4.61 26.01
N ASP A 49 -8.21 -5.44 26.33
CA ASP A 49 -7.07 -5.05 27.17
C ASP A 49 -6.22 -3.95 26.50
N CYS A 50 -6.07 -3.98 25.17
CA CYS A 50 -5.39 -2.93 24.42
C CYS A 50 -6.13 -1.59 24.48
N LEU A 51 -7.45 -1.60 24.30
CA LEU A 51 -8.30 -0.41 24.35
C LEU A 51 -8.33 0.21 25.74
N ASP A 52 -8.50 -0.62 26.78
CA ASP A 52 -8.53 -0.19 28.18
C ASP A 52 -7.19 0.44 28.59
N LYS A 53 -6.07 -0.16 28.18
CA LYS A 53 -4.73 0.36 28.45
C LYS A 53 -4.51 1.76 27.87
N HIS A 54 -5.13 2.09 26.74
CA HIS A 54 -5.00 3.39 26.09
C HIS A 54 -6.14 4.35 26.43
N GLY A 55 -7.12 3.95 27.25
CA GLY A 55 -8.32 4.74 27.53
C GLY A 55 -9.14 5.06 26.29
N ILE A 56 -9.14 4.15 25.31
CA ILE A 56 -9.83 4.29 24.02
C ILE A 56 -11.12 3.51 24.10
N LYS A 57 -12.24 4.15 23.73
CA LYS A 57 -13.49 3.43 23.45
C LYS A 57 -13.49 2.96 22.01
N MET A 58 -14.08 1.81 21.74
CA MET A 58 -14.37 1.41 20.37
C MET A 58 -15.28 2.42 19.69
N VAL A 59 -15.12 2.55 18.37
CA VAL A 59 -15.96 3.39 17.52
C VAL A 59 -16.80 2.48 16.62
N PRO A 60 -18.13 2.69 16.54
CA PRO A 60 -18.99 1.90 15.66
C PRO A 60 -18.49 1.90 14.21
N GLY A 61 -18.33 0.73 13.61
CA GLY A 61 -17.84 0.55 12.23
C GLY A 61 -16.31 0.59 12.08
N PHE A 62 -15.56 0.77 13.18
CA PHE A 62 -14.10 0.74 13.21
C PHE A 62 -13.56 -0.43 14.05
N GLU A 63 -14.40 -1.37 14.46
CA GLU A 63 -14.01 -2.52 15.29
C GLU A 63 -13.00 -3.43 14.56
N SER A 64 -13.27 -3.69 13.27
CA SER A 64 -12.35 -4.44 12.39
C SER A 64 -11.07 -3.67 12.10
N HIS A 65 -11.03 -2.35 12.33
CA HIS A 65 -9.81 -1.55 12.28
C HIS A 65 -9.00 -1.74 13.56
N ASP A 66 -9.62 -1.62 14.72
CA ASP A 66 -8.97 -1.77 16.03
C ASP A 66 -8.40 -3.19 16.23
N LEU A 67 -9.08 -4.21 15.68
CA LEU A 67 -8.56 -5.58 15.60
C LEU A 67 -7.18 -5.65 14.96
N LYS A 68 -6.91 -4.85 13.92
CA LYS A 68 -5.65 -4.92 13.16
C LYS A 68 -4.47 -4.45 13.98
N HIS A 69 -4.64 -3.47 14.86
CA HIS A 69 -3.59 -3.04 15.77
C HIS A 69 -3.11 -4.19 16.65
N VAL A 70 -4.05 -4.95 17.22
CA VAL A 70 -3.74 -6.08 18.08
C VAL A 70 -3.23 -7.26 17.26
N LEU A 71 -3.87 -7.61 16.15
CA LEU A 71 -3.45 -8.76 15.35
C LEU A 71 -2.04 -8.56 14.76
N LEU A 72 -1.74 -7.36 14.24
CA LEU A 72 -0.48 -7.04 13.57
C LEU A 72 0.62 -6.50 14.50
N ASP A 73 0.28 -6.21 15.76
CA ASP A 73 1.19 -5.62 16.76
C ASP A 73 1.63 -4.18 16.44
N PHE A 74 0.75 -3.38 15.83
CA PHE A 74 0.95 -1.95 15.61
C PHE A 74 0.34 -1.15 16.76
N LYS A 75 1.10 -0.22 17.35
CA LYS A 75 0.60 0.59 18.47
C LYS A 75 -0.41 1.63 18.00
N MET A 76 -1.25 2.09 18.92
CA MET A 76 -2.19 3.21 18.71
C MET A 76 -1.46 4.57 18.74
N THR A 77 -0.41 4.73 17.92
CA THR A 77 0.36 5.98 17.80
C THR A 77 0.27 6.52 16.37
N PRO A 78 0.41 7.84 16.17
CA PRO A 78 0.29 8.42 14.82
C PRO A 78 1.28 7.84 13.80
N LEU A 79 2.50 7.48 14.24
CA LEU A 79 3.48 6.86 13.36
C LEU A 79 3.10 5.41 13.02
N ASP A 80 2.71 4.62 14.02
CA ASP A 80 2.30 3.23 13.79
C ASP A 80 0.99 3.13 13.01
N GLU A 81 0.13 4.16 13.06
CA GLU A 81 -1.01 4.29 12.17
C GLU A 81 -0.56 4.32 10.70
N ILE A 82 0.36 5.22 10.34
CA ILE A 82 0.90 5.32 8.98
C ILE A 82 1.57 4.00 8.55
N ARG A 83 2.32 3.37 9.47
CA ARG A 83 2.97 2.08 9.20
C ARG A 83 1.96 0.95 8.99
N MET A 84 0.91 0.90 9.80
CA MET A 84 -0.18 -0.06 9.64
C MET A 84 -0.89 0.16 8.30
N GLN A 85 -1.14 1.41 7.90
CA GLN A 85 -1.74 1.70 6.59
C GLN A 85 -0.82 1.28 5.44
N ALA A 86 0.50 1.44 5.57
CA ALA A 86 1.48 0.90 4.60
C ALA A 86 1.41 -0.63 4.51
N PHE A 87 1.36 -1.31 5.66
CA PHE A 87 1.19 -2.77 5.73
C PHE A 87 -0.12 -3.21 5.07
N MET A 88 -1.24 -2.59 5.42
CA MET A 88 -2.57 -2.94 4.92
C MET A 88 -2.66 -2.74 3.40
N LEU A 89 -2.04 -1.69 2.87
CA LEU A 89 -1.94 -1.48 1.43
C LEU A 89 -1.18 -2.63 0.75
N GLY A 90 -0.07 -3.08 1.35
CA GLY A 90 0.68 -4.24 0.87
C GLY A 90 -0.10 -5.56 0.97
N ASN A 91 -0.94 -5.68 1.99
CA ASN A 91 -1.81 -6.82 2.24
C ASN A 91 -3.03 -6.91 1.28
N GLY A 92 -3.22 -5.90 0.43
CA GLY A 92 -4.30 -5.84 -0.57
C GLY A 92 -5.55 -5.07 -0.11
N ASN A 93 -5.48 -4.34 0.99
CA ASN A 93 -6.55 -3.45 1.42
C ASN A 93 -6.43 -2.07 0.76
N TYR A 94 -7.18 -1.85 -0.30
CA TYR A 94 -7.15 -0.61 -1.10
C TYR A 94 -8.25 0.39 -0.68
N SER A 95 -8.29 0.75 0.60
CA SER A 95 -9.25 1.74 1.10
C SER A 95 -8.74 3.17 0.90
N PHE A 96 -9.66 4.13 0.77
CA PHE A 96 -9.31 5.55 0.69
C PHE A 96 -8.46 6.02 1.88
N ALA A 97 -8.81 5.55 3.09
CA ALA A 97 -8.07 5.86 4.31
C ALA A 97 -6.61 5.38 4.25
N CYS A 98 -6.36 4.16 3.74
CA CYS A 98 -5.00 3.63 3.57
C CYS A 98 -4.15 4.57 2.69
N PHE A 99 -4.67 4.97 1.53
CA PHE A 99 -3.96 5.86 0.62
C PHE A 99 -3.74 7.25 1.21
N ALA A 100 -4.78 7.86 1.81
CA ALA A 100 -4.71 9.21 2.33
C ALA A 100 -3.69 9.33 3.47
N ILE A 101 -3.76 8.43 4.46
CA ILE A 101 -2.87 8.45 5.63
C ILE A 101 -1.43 8.13 5.22
N LEU A 102 -1.23 7.15 4.32
CA LEU A 102 0.11 6.80 3.85
C LEU A 102 0.73 7.94 3.04
N LEU A 103 -0.04 8.58 2.14
CA LEU A 103 0.44 9.72 1.35
C LEU A 103 0.81 10.89 2.25
N PHE A 104 -0.05 11.22 3.22
CA PHE A 104 0.21 12.26 4.22
C PHE A 104 1.50 11.99 5.00
N GLY A 105 1.67 10.76 5.49
CA GLY A 105 2.88 10.32 6.17
C GLY A 105 4.12 10.33 5.27
N ALA A 106 4.01 9.93 4.01
CA ALA A 106 5.11 9.94 3.05
C ALA A 106 5.59 11.37 2.75
N ILE A 107 4.68 12.33 2.58
CA ILE A 107 5.05 13.74 2.33
C ILE A 107 5.76 14.34 3.54
N LEU A 108 5.25 14.09 4.75
CA LEU A 108 5.77 14.71 5.98
C LEU A 108 6.99 14.00 6.57
N LEU A 109 7.18 12.69 6.31
CA LEU A 109 8.25 11.88 6.90
C LEU A 109 9.13 11.18 5.84
N PRO A 110 9.88 11.93 5.00
CA PRO A 110 10.79 11.35 4.00
C PRO A 110 11.83 10.41 4.60
N GLY A 111 12.32 10.72 5.81
CA GLY A 111 13.27 9.85 6.53
C GLY A 111 12.72 8.50 6.99
N LYS A 112 11.40 8.28 6.91
CA LYS A 112 10.74 7.02 7.30
C LYS A 112 10.27 6.18 6.11
N TRP A 113 10.54 6.59 4.87
CA TRP A 113 10.09 5.84 3.68
C TRP A 113 10.55 4.40 3.64
N ARG A 114 11.80 4.12 4.03
CA ARG A 114 12.31 2.75 4.10
C ARG A 114 11.51 1.90 5.09
N MET A 115 11.08 2.49 6.21
CA MET A 115 10.23 1.83 7.21
C MET A 115 8.86 1.51 6.60
N PHE A 116 8.19 2.48 6.00
CA PHE A 116 6.89 2.27 5.36
C PHE A 116 6.94 1.24 4.23
N TYR A 117 8.00 1.26 3.42
CA TYR A 117 8.21 0.28 2.36
C TYR A 117 8.42 -1.14 2.90
N ASN A 118 9.18 -1.28 4.00
CA ASN A 118 9.34 -2.59 4.66
C ASN A 118 8.02 -3.09 5.23
N ASP A 119 7.21 -2.22 5.84
CA ASP A 119 5.89 -2.57 6.36
C ASP A 119 4.94 -2.99 5.21
N PHE A 120 4.98 -2.29 4.06
CA PHE A 120 4.27 -2.70 2.84
C PHE A 120 4.71 -4.08 2.33
N LEU A 121 6.03 -4.35 2.28
CA LEU A 121 6.54 -5.66 1.89
C LEU A 121 6.16 -6.76 2.87
N ALA A 122 6.07 -6.46 4.17
CA ALA A 122 5.57 -7.40 5.17
C ALA A 122 4.08 -7.71 4.93
N GLY A 123 3.27 -6.69 4.63
CA GLY A 123 1.86 -6.85 4.25
C GLY A 123 1.68 -7.77 3.05
N ARG A 124 2.51 -7.60 2.00
CA ARG A 124 2.52 -8.44 0.78
C ARG A 124 2.80 -9.92 1.04
N ARG A 125 3.49 -10.25 2.14
CA ARG A 125 3.89 -11.61 2.52
C ARG A 125 2.96 -12.24 3.56
N THR A 126 1.94 -11.51 3.99
CA THR A 126 0.97 -11.96 4.99
C THR A 126 -0.33 -12.36 4.29
N GLN A 127 -1.07 -13.32 4.84
CA GLN A 127 -2.44 -13.62 4.39
C GLN A 127 -3.28 -12.33 4.33
N ALA A 128 -4.15 -12.21 3.34
CA ALA A 128 -5.10 -11.10 3.29
C ALA A 128 -6.01 -11.11 4.54
N ILE A 129 -5.96 -10.04 5.33
CA ILE A 129 -6.73 -9.84 6.56
C ILE A 129 -7.70 -8.67 6.49
N SER A 130 -7.93 -8.12 5.29
CA SER A 130 -8.84 -6.98 5.11
C SER A 130 -10.28 -7.27 5.56
N GLY A 131 -10.74 -8.51 5.37
CA GLY A 131 -12.08 -8.98 5.77
C GLY A 131 -12.15 -9.68 7.12
N PHE A 132 -11.12 -9.57 7.97
CA PHE A 132 -11.17 -10.17 9.31
C PHE A 132 -12.05 -9.30 10.22
N THR A 133 -12.97 -9.93 10.94
CA THR A 133 -13.90 -9.30 11.88
C THR A 133 -13.66 -9.83 13.30
N ILE A 134 -14.16 -9.12 14.32
CA ILE A 134 -14.05 -9.57 15.71
C ILE A 134 -14.98 -10.76 15.95
N GLU A 135 -16.12 -10.80 15.28
CA GLU A 135 -17.12 -11.86 15.39
C GLU A 135 -16.56 -13.21 14.93
N ASP A 136 -15.77 -13.21 13.85
CA ASP A 136 -15.22 -14.45 13.27
C ASP A 136 -13.95 -14.93 13.98
N TYR A 137 -13.12 -14.00 14.48
CA TYR A 137 -11.77 -14.31 14.97
C TYR A 137 -11.54 -13.95 16.44
N GLY A 138 -12.50 -13.34 17.13
CA GLY A 138 -12.34 -12.85 18.49
C GLY A 138 -12.05 -13.95 19.51
N SER A 139 -12.63 -15.14 19.32
CA SER A 139 -12.41 -16.31 20.20
C SER A 139 -11.12 -17.06 19.90
N GLU A 140 -10.45 -16.76 18.79
CA GLU A 140 -9.21 -17.43 18.40
C GLU A 140 -8.05 -17.00 19.28
N ASN A 141 -7.11 -17.92 19.53
CA ASN A 141 -5.90 -17.60 20.26
C ASN A 141 -5.01 -16.64 19.44
N THR A 142 -4.69 -15.47 19.99
CA THR A 142 -3.97 -14.40 19.29
C THR A 142 -2.61 -14.85 18.78
N PHE A 143 -1.88 -15.63 19.58
CA PHE A 143 -0.56 -16.12 19.21
C PHE A 143 -0.62 -17.11 18.04
N LEU A 144 -1.57 -18.05 18.08
CA LEU A 144 -1.78 -19.01 17.00
C LEU A 144 -2.23 -18.31 15.71
N LEU A 145 -3.18 -17.38 15.81
CA LEU A 145 -3.69 -16.63 14.67
C LEU A 145 -2.59 -15.79 14.01
N ARG A 146 -1.75 -15.10 14.80
CA ARG A 146 -0.56 -14.40 14.32
C ARG A 146 0.41 -15.32 13.58
N ARG A 147 0.59 -16.55 14.07
CA ARG A 147 1.44 -17.55 13.40
C ARG A 147 0.84 -17.99 12.06
N GLN A 148 -0.47 -18.22 12.03
CA GLN A 148 -1.19 -18.65 10.83
C GLN A 148 -1.11 -17.63 9.70
N ILE A 149 -1.40 -16.35 9.98
CA ILE A 149 -1.39 -15.31 8.94
C ILE A 149 0.01 -15.08 8.34
N ARG A 150 1.07 -15.32 9.12
CA ARG A 150 2.48 -15.20 8.65
C ARG A 150 2.94 -16.44 7.88
N ALA A 151 2.45 -17.62 8.24
CA ALA A 151 2.81 -18.87 7.58
C ALA A 151 2.20 -18.99 6.19
N LYS A 152 0.98 -18.46 6.00
CA LYS A 152 0.28 -18.43 4.71
C LYS A 152 0.83 -17.29 3.84
N GLN A 153 2.07 -17.42 3.42
CA GLN A 153 2.71 -16.47 2.51
C GLN A 153 2.01 -16.51 1.16
N VAL A 154 1.39 -15.38 0.78
CA VAL A 154 0.86 -15.20 -0.57
C VAL A 154 2.06 -15.08 -1.52
N GLN A 155 2.24 -16.09 -2.37
CA GLN A 155 3.17 -16.02 -3.48
C GLN A 155 2.68 -14.94 -4.45
N ASN A 156 3.24 -13.74 -4.31
CA ASN A 156 2.91 -12.62 -5.15
C ASN A 156 3.48 -12.91 -6.54
N ASN A 157 2.68 -13.54 -7.41
CA ASN A 157 3.01 -13.79 -8.81
C ASN A 157 2.94 -12.48 -9.62
N PHE A 158 3.53 -11.40 -9.11
CA PHE A 158 3.70 -10.19 -9.90
C PHE A 158 4.67 -10.54 -11.01
N ASN A 159 4.13 -10.79 -12.19
CA ASN A 159 4.91 -11.22 -13.33
C ASN A 159 5.72 -10.02 -13.83
N MET A 160 6.95 -9.89 -13.33
CA MET A 160 7.89 -8.82 -13.70
C MET A 160 7.98 -8.66 -15.22
N ARG A 161 7.84 -9.76 -15.98
CA ARG A 161 7.85 -9.71 -17.44
C ARG A 161 6.63 -8.99 -18.01
N TYR A 162 5.45 -9.18 -17.42
CA TYR A 162 4.24 -8.46 -17.83
C TYR A 162 4.35 -6.97 -17.53
N PHE A 163 4.84 -6.60 -16.34
CA PHE A 163 5.04 -5.19 -15.96
C PHE A 163 6.03 -4.48 -16.88
N VAL A 164 7.19 -5.10 -17.15
CA VAL A 164 8.20 -4.53 -18.07
C VAL A 164 7.66 -4.38 -19.48
N LYS A 165 6.86 -5.34 -19.98
CA LYS A 165 6.18 -5.21 -21.27
C LYS A 165 5.19 -4.06 -21.29
N ALA A 166 4.33 -3.96 -20.28
CA ALA A 166 3.34 -2.88 -20.17
C ALA A 166 4.02 -1.51 -20.15
N ALA A 167 5.06 -1.33 -19.33
CA ALA A 167 5.83 -0.09 -19.26
C ALA A 167 6.47 0.28 -20.61
N ALA A 168 7.05 -0.70 -21.31
CA ALA A 168 7.64 -0.47 -22.63
C ALA A 168 6.60 -0.03 -23.68
N PHE A 169 5.40 -0.64 -23.69
CA PHE A 169 4.31 -0.18 -24.55
C PHE A 169 3.84 1.23 -24.20
N THR A 170 3.71 1.56 -22.92
CA THR A 170 3.36 2.91 -22.48
C THR A 170 4.38 3.93 -22.97
N MET A 171 5.68 3.67 -22.83
CA MET A 171 6.73 4.57 -23.34
C MET A 171 6.64 4.77 -24.86
N ILE A 172 6.37 3.71 -25.62
CA ILE A 172 6.19 3.79 -27.08
C ILE A 172 4.99 4.68 -27.42
N ILE A 173 3.83 4.43 -26.80
CA ILE A 173 2.59 5.18 -27.08
C ILE A 173 2.76 6.65 -26.68
N THR A 174 3.26 6.92 -25.47
CA THR A 174 3.49 8.29 -25.00
C THR A 174 4.52 9.02 -25.86
N GLY A 175 5.58 8.35 -26.29
CA GLY A 175 6.60 8.93 -27.17
C GLY A 175 6.06 9.27 -28.56
N ILE A 176 5.29 8.36 -29.18
CA ILE A 176 4.64 8.60 -30.48
C ILE A 176 3.62 9.73 -30.36
N PHE A 177 2.78 9.72 -29.33
CA PHE A 177 1.79 10.77 -29.11
C PHE A 177 2.45 12.14 -28.91
N GLY A 178 3.52 12.22 -28.12
CA GLY A 178 4.30 13.44 -27.93
C GLY A 178 4.89 13.97 -29.24
N MET A 179 5.46 13.10 -30.07
CA MET A 179 5.97 13.49 -31.39
C MET A 179 4.84 13.98 -32.33
N CYS A 180 3.72 13.27 -32.39
CA CYS A 180 2.55 13.66 -33.20
C CYS A 180 1.96 15.01 -32.77
N PHE A 181 1.90 15.27 -31.46
CA PHE A 181 1.43 16.55 -30.91
C PHE A 181 2.34 17.73 -31.32
N CYS A 182 3.63 17.48 -31.49
CA CYS A 182 4.61 18.50 -31.87
C CYS A 182 4.62 18.83 -33.38
N LEU A 183 4.12 17.93 -34.23
CA LEU A 183 4.14 18.09 -35.70
C LEU A 183 3.63 19.46 -36.22
N PRO A 184 2.47 19.99 -35.79
CA PRO A 184 2.00 21.28 -36.31
C PRO A 184 2.90 22.46 -35.90
N PHE A 185 3.62 22.36 -34.78
CA PHE A 185 4.45 23.43 -34.24
C PHE A 185 5.90 23.37 -34.75
N LEU A 186 6.38 22.21 -35.18
CA LEU A 186 7.72 22.04 -35.78
C LEU A 186 7.90 22.79 -37.10
N PHE A 187 6.80 23.16 -37.76
CA PHE A 187 6.82 23.97 -38.98
C PHE A 187 6.36 25.41 -38.73
N SER A 188 6.24 25.84 -37.47
CA SER A 188 5.95 27.23 -37.12
C SER A 188 7.14 28.13 -37.45
N SER A 189 6.86 29.33 -37.94
CA SER A 189 7.86 30.38 -38.16
C SER A 189 8.29 31.09 -36.87
N ASN A 190 7.59 30.83 -35.76
CA ASN A 190 7.93 31.37 -34.45
C ASN A 190 8.96 30.48 -33.73
N LEU A 191 10.09 31.07 -33.35
CA LEU A 191 11.18 30.37 -32.66
C LEU A 191 10.75 29.76 -31.32
N ALA A 192 9.83 30.41 -30.59
CA ALA A 192 9.34 29.90 -29.32
C ALA A 192 8.53 28.59 -29.50
N ASP A 193 7.70 28.53 -30.56
CA ASP A 193 6.92 27.34 -30.90
C ASP A 193 7.82 26.21 -31.39
N LEU A 194 8.84 26.55 -32.20
CA LEU A 194 9.82 25.60 -32.71
C LEU A 194 10.66 24.97 -31.59
N LEU A 195 11.17 25.78 -30.65
CA LEU A 195 11.91 25.28 -29.49
C LEU A 195 10.99 24.52 -28.53
N GLY A 196 9.78 25.02 -28.29
CA GLY A 196 8.77 24.38 -27.45
C GLY A 196 8.33 23.01 -27.98
N ALA A 197 8.31 22.82 -29.29
CA ALA A 197 7.98 21.55 -29.94
C ALA A 197 9.19 20.64 -30.19
N GLY A 198 10.39 21.21 -30.35
CA GLY A 198 11.63 20.46 -30.59
C GLY A 198 12.04 19.57 -29.42
N PHE A 199 12.03 20.08 -28.19
CA PHE A 199 12.41 19.29 -27.01
C PHE A 199 11.49 18.09 -26.75
N PRO A 200 10.14 18.24 -26.76
CA PRO A 200 9.25 17.09 -26.57
C PRO A 200 9.29 16.11 -27.76
N PHE A 201 9.55 16.57 -28.98
CA PHE A 201 9.75 15.68 -30.13
C PHE A 201 10.98 14.77 -29.94
N VAL A 202 12.12 15.34 -29.56
CA VAL A 202 13.34 14.56 -29.27
C VAL A 202 13.14 13.64 -28.07
N GLY A 203 12.51 14.14 -27.00
CA GLY A 203 12.16 13.32 -25.83
C GLY A 203 11.23 12.16 -26.18
N GLY A 204 10.25 12.38 -27.03
CA GLY A 204 9.34 11.36 -27.55
C GLY A 204 10.08 10.28 -28.35
N ALA A 205 10.99 10.67 -29.23
CA ALA A 205 11.82 9.74 -30.00
C ALA A 205 12.67 8.84 -29.09
N ILE A 206 13.30 9.40 -28.06
CA ILE A 206 14.11 8.66 -27.08
C ILE A 206 13.24 7.63 -26.33
N LEU A 207 12.05 8.03 -25.87
CA LEU A 207 11.12 7.14 -25.17
C LEU A 207 10.64 5.98 -26.07
N THR A 208 10.31 6.28 -27.33
CA THR A 208 9.88 5.26 -28.29
C THR A 208 11.01 4.26 -28.57
N VAL A 209 12.24 4.72 -28.83
CA VAL A 209 13.39 3.84 -29.06
C VAL A 209 13.70 2.99 -27.82
N GLY A 210 13.72 3.60 -26.63
CA GLY A 210 13.94 2.89 -25.37
C GLY A 210 12.91 1.79 -25.12
N GLY A 211 11.64 2.03 -25.43
CA GLY A 211 10.57 1.03 -25.31
C GLY A 211 10.75 -0.13 -26.28
N VAL A 212 11.09 0.14 -27.54
CA VAL A 212 11.34 -0.89 -28.55
C VAL A 212 12.55 -1.75 -28.17
N LEU A 213 13.66 -1.14 -27.73
CA LEU A 213 14.84 -1.86 -27.27
C LEU A 213 14.54 -2.78 -26.08
N THR A 214 13.74 -2.29 -25.13
CA THR A 214 13.31 -3.07 -23.95
C THR A 214 12.50 -4.31 -24.37
N LEU A 215 11.57 -4.16 -25.32
CA LEU A 215 10.79 -5.29 -25.86
C LEU A 215 11.69 -6.28 -26.63
N SER A 216 12.62 -5.79 -27.45
CA SER A 216 13.56 -6.62 -28.20
C SER A 216 14.45 -7.47 -27.28
N GLN A 217 15.03 -6.85 -26.24
CA GLN A 217 15.82 -7.57 -25.25
C GLN A 217 15.00 -8.62 -24.50
N GLN A 218 13.75 -8.30 -24.12
CA GLN A 218 12.83 -9.26 -23.52
C GLN A 218 12.56 -10.47 -24.42
N LEU A 219 12.30 -10.26 -25.71
CA LEU A 219 12.08 -11.34 -26.68
C LEU A 219 13.33 -12.22 -26.84
N ASN A 220 14.51 -11.62 -26.93
CA ASN A 220 15.77 -12.34 -27.01
C ASN A 220 16.02 -13.19 -25.75
N TYR A 221 15.72 -12.65 -24.56
CA TYR A 221 15.84 -13.38 -23.30
C TYR A 221 14.86 -14.56 -23.20
N GLN A 222 13.62 -14.40 -23.69
CA GLN A 222 12.67 -15.52 -23.79
C GLN A 222 13.19 -16.61 -24.73
N LYS A 223 13.71 -16.22 -25.89
CA LYS A 223 14.22 -17.14 -26.92
C LYS A 223 15.43 -17.94 -26.43
N GLN A 224 16.36 -17.29 -25.72
CA GLN A 224 17.51 -17.96 -25.10
C GLN A 224 17.09 -18.92 -23.98
N GLY A 225 16.13 -18.54 -23.13
CA GLY A 225 15.61 -19.41 -22.08
C GLY A 225 14.80 -20.62 -22.58
N LEU A 226 14.26 -20.56 -23.80
CA LEU A 226 13.64 -21.69 -24.49
C LEU A 226 14.69 -22.64 -25.09
N MET A 227 15.77 -22.09 -25.65
CA MET A 227 16.87 -22.90 -26.21
C MET A 227 17.69 -23.64 -25.15
N THR A 228 17.82 -23.10 -23.93
CA THR A 228 18.52 -23.79 -22.83
C THR A 228 17.69 -24.84 -22.10
N LYS A 229 16.38 -24.91 -22.33
CA LYS A 229 15.48 -25.94 -21.76
C LYS A 229 15.24 -27.13 -22.68
N GLN A 230 15.82 -27.13 -23.88
CA GLN A 230 15.72 -28.27 -24.78
C GLN A 230 16.53 -29.43 -24.18
N PRO A 231 15.90 -30.57 -23.82
CA PRO A 231 16.65 -31.69 -23.29
C PRO A 231 17.65 -32.13 -24.37
N VAL A 232 18.93 -32.19 -23.97
CA VAL A 232 19.95 -32.87 -24.76
C VAL A 232 19.50 -34.32 -24.80
N ASN A 233 18.92 -34.74 -25.94
CA ASN A 233 18.69 -36.15 -26.21
C ASN A 233 20.07 -36.81 -26.34
N CYS A 234 20.47 -37.49 -25.28
CA CYS A 234 21.38 -38.63 -25.31
C CYS A 234 20.65 -39.77 -24.62
#